data_AF-A0A5J4PZB7-F1
#
_entry.id   AF-A0A5J4PZB7-F1
#
_cell.length_a   1.000
_cell.length_b   1.000
_cell.length_c   1.000
_cell.angle_alpha   90.00
_cell.angle_beta   90.00
_cell.angle_gamma   90.00
#
_symmetry.space_group_name_H-M   'P 1'
#
loop_
_entity.id
_entity.type
_entity.pdbx_description
1 polymer ?
#
loop_
_entity_poly.entity_id
_entity_poly.type
_entity_poly.pdbx_seq_one_letter_code
_entity_poly.pdbx_strand_id
1 'polypeptide(L)' 'VSLSTNSVMGYVLVMYKGVPLGFVKNIGNRANNLYPHEWRIRSQHLPEEIRIL' A
#
# COMPACT_ATOMS: atom_id res chain seq x y z
N VAL A 1 0.51 8.19 -8.89
CA VAL A 1 -0.32 6.96 -8.93
C VAL A 1 -1.72 7.34 -8.50
N SER A 2 -2.62 7.62 -9.45
CA SER A 2 -4.04 7.80 -9.17
C SER A 2 -4.69 6.41 -9.11
N LEU A 3 -5.49 6.16 -8.07
CA LEU A 3 -6.39 5.02 -8.05
C LEU A 3 -7.38 5.22 -9.21
N SER A 4 -7.58 4.21 -10.05
CA SER A 4 -8.49 4.31 -11.18
C SER A 4 -9.89 4.69 -10.65
N THR A 5 -10.60 5.55 -11.37
CA THR A 5 -11.96 5.99 -11.02
C THR A 5 -12.97 4.84 -10.93
N ASN A 6 -12.62 3.65 -11.45
CA ASN A 6 -13.40 2.41 -11.33
C ASN A 6 -12.93 1.49 -10.18
N SER A 7 -12.03 1.94 -9.30
CA SER A 7 -11.59 1.14 -8.16
C SER A 7 -12.73 0.98 -7.15
N VAL A 8 -12.95 -0.25 -6.68
CA VAL A 8 -13.97 -0.58 -5.67
C VAL A 8 -13.75 0.27 -4.41
N MET A 9 -14.79 0.97 -3.97
CA MET A 9 -14.78 1.70 -2.69
C MET A 9 -14.91 0.70 -1.53
N GLY A 10 -14.30 1.02 -0.39
CA GLY A 10 -14.30 0.16 0.79
C GLY A 10 -12.93 -0.44 1.09
N TYR A 11 -12.90 -1.61 1.71
CA TYR A 11 -11.67 -2.28 2.10
C TYR A 11 -11.09 -3.06 0.91
N VAL A 12 -9.84 -2.77 0.56
CA VAL A 12 -9.16 -3.36 -0.61
C VAL A 12 -7.77 -3.86 -0.19
N LEU A 13 -7.37 -5.03 -0.70
CA LEU A 13 -6.02 -5.55 -0.56
C LEU A 13 -5.11 -4.92 -1.62
N VAL A 14 -4.04 -4.26 -1.19
CA VAL A 14 -3.03 -3.69 -2.09
C VAL A 14 -1.89 -4.68 -2.28
N MET A 15 -1.45 -4.82 -3.53
CA MET A 15 -0.34 -5.68 -3.92
C MET A 15 0.70 -4.90 -4.72
N TYR A 16 1.97 -5.27 -4.57
CA TYR A 16 3.05 -4.79 -5.42
C TYR A 16 3.82 -5.99 -5.98
N LYS A 17 3.93 -6.09 -7.30
CA LYS A 17 4.57 -7.24 -8.00
C LYS A 17 4.05 -8.60 -7.53
N GLY A 18 2.74 -8.73 -7.28
CA GLY A 18 2.12 -9.96 -6.78
C GLY A 18 2.28 -10.21 -5.27
N VAL A 19 3.04 -9.36 -4.56
CA VAL A 19 3.21 -9.46 -3.10
C VAL A 19 2.13 -8.63 -2.40
N PRO A 20 1.31 -9.22 -1.51
CA PRO A 20 0.33 -8.47 -0.72
C PRO A 20 1.03 -7.56 0.30
N LEU A 21 0.79 -6.26 0.18
CA LEU A 21 1.34 -5.24 1.09
C LEU A 21 0.42 -4.97 2.29
N GLY A 22 -0.89 -5.19 2.13
CA GLY A 22 -1.87 -5.02 3.20
C GLY A 22 -3.15 -4.32 2.75
N PHE A 23 -4.05 -4.11 3.71
CA PHE A 23 -5.35 -3.50 3.46
C PHE A 23 -5.31 -1.98 3.51
N VAL A 24 -6.11 -1.38 2.64
CA VAL A 24 -6.41 0.05 2.66
C VAL A 24 -7.92 0.26 2.63
N LYS A 25 -8.38 1.41 3.13
CA LYS A 25 -9.77 1.85 2.94
C LYS A 25 -9.81 2.86 1.79
N ASN A 26 -10.25 2.41 0.62
CA ASN A 26 -10.48 3.26 -0.55
C ASN A 26 -11.77 4.08 -0.37
N ILE A 27 -11.67 5.40 -0.47
CA ILE A 27 -12.82 6.32 -0.40
C ILE A 27 -12.98 7.15 -1.70
N GLY A 28 -12.45 6.66 -2.82
CA GLY A 28 -12.51 7.31 -4.13
C GLY A 28 -11.18 7.96 -4.49
N ASN A 29 -11.01 9.23 -4.12
CA ASN A 29 -9.81 10.01 -4.49
C ASN A 29 -8.57 9.69 -3.63
N ARG A 30 -8.74 8.96 -2.52
CA ARG A 30 -7.65 8.51 -1.66
C ARG A 30 -7.94 7.12 -1.10
N ALA A 31 -6.86 6.43 -0.74
CA ALA A 31 -6.93 5.24 0.09
C ALA A 31 -6.21 5.49 1.41
N ASN A 32 -6.90 5.25 2.51
CA ASN A 32 -6.28 5.33 3.84
C ASN A 32 -5.50 4.05 4.08
N ASN A 33 -4.21 4.17 4.35
CA ASN A 33 -3.42 3.02 4.78
C ASN A 33 -3.88 2.58 6.17
N LEU A 34 -4.25 1.30 6.30
CA LEU A 34 -4.68 0.70 7.57
C LEU A 34 -3.55 -0.05 8.27
N TYR A 35 -2.32 0.05 7.75
CA TYR A 35 -1.16 -0.54 8.40
C TYR A 35 -0.92 0.09 9.77
N PRO A 36 -0.62 -0.70 10.82
CA PRO A 36 -0.35 -0.17 12.14
C PRO A 36 0.79 0.85 12.15
N HIS A 37 0.62 1.92 12.91
CA HIS A 37 1.55 3.04 12.91
C HIS A 37 2.91 2.65 13.51
N GLU A 38 2.91 1.75 14.50
CA GLU A 38 4.09 1.18 15.13
C GLU A 38 4.98 0.39 14.16
N TRP A 39 4.44 -0.09 13.05
CA TRP A 39 5.17 -0.85 12.01
C TRP A 39 5.59 0.01 10.82
N ARG A 40 5.32 1.30 10.87
CA ARG A 40 5.70 2.21 9.80
C ARG A 40 7.23 2.24 9.68
N ILE A 41 7.72 1.93 8.49
CA ILE A 41 9.12 2.12 8.14
C ILE A 41 9.44 3.62 8.21
N ARG A 42 10.38 3.99 9.08
CA ARG A 42 10.86 5.37 9.26
C ARG A 42 12.21 5.62 8.61
N SER A 43 12.92 4.56 8.23
CA SER A 43 14.19 4.64 7.52
C SER A 43 13.98 5.18 6.11
N GLN A 44 14.89 6.06 5.66
CA GLN A 44 14.98 6.50 4.27
C GLN A 44 16.00 5.69 3.47
N HIS A 45 16.65 4.70 4.09
CA HIS A 45 17.65 3.87 3.43
C HIS A 45 16.99 3.04 2.32
N LEU A 46 17.38 3.33 1.08
CA LEU A 46 17.07 2.50 -0.09
C LEU A 46 18.27 1.60 -0.36
N PRO A 47 18.11 0.27 -0.29
CA PRO A 47 19.19 -0.64 -0.65
C PRO A 47 19.45 -0.61 -2.16
N GLU A 48 20.69 -0.86 -2.57
CA GLU A 48 21.11 -0.98 -3.99
C GLU A 48 20.31 -2.09 -4.71
N GLU A 49 19.99 -3.18 -3.98
CA GLU A 49 19.22 -4.31 -4.46
C GLU A 49 17.95 -4.52 -3.62
N ILE A 50 16.79 -4.56 -4.28
CA ILE A 50 15.52 -4.91 -3.63
C ILE A 50 15.42 -6.44 -3.55
N ARG A 51 15.56 -6.98 -2.34
CA ARG A 51 15.31 -8.40 -2.07
C ARG A 51 13.84 -8.62 -1.73
N ILE A 52 13.16 -9.42 -2.54
CA ILE A 52 11.85 -9.96 -2.22
C ILE A 52 12.11 -11.37 -1.65
N LEU A 53 11.65 -11.63 -0.43
CA LEU A 53 11.74 -12.93 0.22
C LEU A 53 10.73 -13.93 -0.37
#